data_AF-A0A2D7ZUI4-F1
#
_entry.id   AF-A0A2D7ZUI4-F1
#
_cell.length_a   1.000
_cell.length_b   1.000
_cell.length_c   1.000
_cell.angle_alpha   90.00
_cell.angle_beta   90.00
_cell.angle_gamma   90.00
#
_symmetry.space_group_name_H-M   'P 1'
#
loop_
_entity.id
_entity.type
_entity.pdbx_description
1 polymer ?
#
loop_
_entity_poly.entity_id
_entity_poly.type
_entity_poly.pdbx_seq_one_letter_code
_entity_poly.pdbx_strand_id
1 'polypeptide(L)' 'EEYHHHRTGEDNGDAHLKRQLLGQQVTMPVRDGRLHLGTWEQIHYAEFDGQRNKRILVKVVGVMAQ' A
#
# COMPACT_ATOMS: atom_id res chain seq x y z
N GLU A 1 6.17 -27.84 0.48
CA GLU A 1 5.86 -26.66 1.30
C GLU A 1 7.04 -25.72 1.20
N GLU A 2 6.90 -24.55 0.58
CA GLU A 2 8.09 -23.74 0.23
C GLU A 2 8.01 -22.29 0.71
N TYR A 3 7.55 -22.09 1.95
CA TYR A 3 7.83 -20.88 2.71
C TYR A 3 8.24 -21.25 4.14
N HIS A 4 9.42 -20.81 4.60
CA HIS A 4 9.83 -21.00 6.00
C HIS A 4 8.86 -20.34 6.99
N HIS A 5 8.16 -19.30 6.55
CA HIS A 5 7.08 -18.63 7.28
C HIS A 5 6.02 -19.62 7.79
N HIS A 6 5.72 -20.69 7.03
CA HIS A 6 4.65 -21.63 7.40
C HIS A 6 4.96 -22.47 8.64
N ARG A 7 6.23 -22.49 9.08
CA ARG A 7 6.63 -23.11 10.35
C ARG A 7 6.06 -22.39 11.57
N THR A 8 5.46 -21.22 11.38
CA THR A 8 4.80 -20.44 12.44
C THR A 8 3.32 -20.80 12.63
N GLY A 9 2.74 -21.64 11.77
CA GLY A 9 1.30 -21.96 11.75
C GLY A 9 0.47 -21.06 10.83
N GLU A 10 1.08 -20.01 10.27
CA GLU A 10 0.48 -19.13 9.26
C GLU A 10 0.69 -19.69 7.83
N ASP A 11 -0.14 -19.32 6.87
CA ASP A 11 -0.06 -19.78 5.47
C ASP A 11 0.10 -18.63 4.45
N ASN A 12 0.21 -17.39 4.94
CA ASN A 12 0.23 -16.16 4.14
C ASN A 12 1.65 -15.70 3.74
N GLY A 13 2.62 -16.62 3.66
CA GLY A 13 4.01 -16.29 3.33
C GLY A 13 4.16 -15.60 1.97
N ASP A 14 3.32 -15.96 1.01
CA ASP A 14 3.24 -15.33 -0.31
C ASP A 14 2.72 -13.88 -0.23
N ALA A 15 1.79 -13.59 0.68
CA ALA A 15 1.26 -12.23 0.88
C ALA A 15 2.34 -11.26 1.36
N HIS A 16 3.25 -11.73 2.23
CA HIS A 16 4.43 -10.97 2.66
C HIS A 16 5.36 -10.62 1.49
N LEU A 17 5.55 -11.55 0.55
CA LEU A 17 6.38 -11.33 -0.64
C LEU A 17 5.70 -10.43 -1.67
N LYS A 18 4.39 -10.61 -1.93
CA LYS A 18 3.61 -9.74 -2.83
C LYS A 18 3.63 -8.29 -2.37
N ARG A 19 3.46 -8.04 -1.06
CA ARG A 19 3.58 -6.68 -0.49
C ARG A 19 4.98 -6.10 -0.68
N GLN A 20 6.04 -6.88 -0.46
CA GLN A 20 7.41 -6.41 -0.68
C GLN A 20 7.68 -6.07 -2.14
N LEU A 21 7.15 -6.86 -3.06
CA LEU A 21 7.31 -6.65 -4.49
C LEU A 21 6.55 -5.42 -5.01
N LEU A 22 5.29 -5.24 -4.60
CA LEU A 22 4.44 -4.15 -5.08
C LEU A 22 4.62 -2.84 -4.31
N GLY A 23 5.24 -2.89 -3.14
CA GLY A 23 5.45 -1.74 -2.28
C GLY A 23 4.32 -1.55 -1.25
N GLN A 24 4.69 -1.04 -0.08
CA GLN A 24 3.75 -0.79 1.02
C GLN A 24 3.00 0.54 0.89
N GLN A 25 3.57 1.51 0.17
CA GLN A 25 3.07 2.87 0.14
C GLN A 25 3.46 3.58 -1.16
N VAL A 26 2.76 4.67 -1.44
CA VAL A 26 3.11 5.64 -2.49
C VAL A 26 3.16 7.04 -1.89
N THR A 27 3.93 7.94 -2.52
CA THR A 27 3.94 9.37 -2.19
C THR A 27 3.45 10.13 -3.42
N MET A 28 2.46 11.00 -3.23
CA MET A 28 1.87 11.75 -4.34
C MET A 28 1.96 13.26 -4.09
N PRO A 29 2.43 14.05 -5.08
CA PRO A 29 2.34 15.50 -5.02
C PRO A 29 0.88 15.97 -4.95
N VAL A 30 0.67 17.02 -4.16
CA VAL A 30 -0.59 17.77 -4.11
C VAL A 30 -0.34 19.15 -4.71
N ARG A 31 -1.15 19.54 -5.69
CA ARG A 31 -1.11 20.84 -6.35
C ARG A 31 -2.53 21.41 -6.39
N ASP A 32 -2.68 22.68 -6.03
CA ASP A 32 -3.97 23.38 -6.06
C ASP A 32 -5.09 22.62 -5.32
N GLY A 33 -4.74 22.02 -4.17
CA GLY A 33 -5.65 21.24 -3.33
C GLY A 33 -6.04 19.86 -3.89
N ARG A 34 -5.39 19.37 -4.95
CA ARG A 34 -5.70 18.09 -5.60
C ARG A 34 -4.46 17.22 -5.78
N LEU A 35 -4.64 15.90 -5.77
CA LEU A 35 -3.57 14.96 -6.14
C LEU A 35 -3.18 15.19 -7.60
N HIS A 36 -1.90 15.37 -7.86
CA HIS A 36 -1.36 15.60 -9.20
C HIS A 36 -1.04 14.24 -9.86
N LEU A 37 -2.10 13.54 -10.24
CA LEU A 37 -2.04 12.26 -10.96
C LEU A 37 -1.95 12.50 -12.47
N GLY A 38 -1.22 11.63 -13.17
CA GLY A 38 -1.31 11.51 -14.63
C GLY A 38 -2.66 10.94 -15.08
N THR A 39 -2.96 11.06 -16.37
CA THR A 39 -4.27 10.67 -16.96
C THR A 39 -4.71 9.25 -16.62
N TRP A 40 -3.76 8.32 -16.44
CA TRP A 40 -4.03 6.90 -16.20
C TRP A 40 -3.54 6.42 -14.83
N GLU A 41 -3.02 7.31 -14.00
CA GLU A 41 -2.53 6.93 -12.67
C GLU A 41 -3.70 6.78 -11.71
N GLN A 42 -3.68 5.70 -10.92
CA GLN A 42 -4.70 5.40 -9.93
C GLN A 42 -4.03 4.88 -8.66
N ILE A 43 -4.60 5.21 -7.50
CA ILE A 43 -4.14 4.71 -6.21
C ILE A 43 -5.04 3.54 -5.82
N HIS A 44 -4.43 2.35 -5.69
CA HIS A 44 -5.13 1.13 -5.30
C HIS A 44 -4.66 0.62 -3.95
N TYR A 45 -5.59 0.01 -3.21
CA TYR A 45 -5.24 -0.87 -2.11
C TYR A 45 -5.15 -2.30 -2.64
N ALA A 46 -3.94 -2.85 -2.68
CA ALA A 46 -3.71 -4.22 -3.10
C ALA A 46 -3.67 -5.14 -1.86
N GLU A 47 -4.75 -5.91 -1.67
CA GLU A 47 -4.90 -6.87 -0.58
C GLU A 47 -4.38 -8.25 -0.99
N PHE A 48 -3.59 -8.89 -0.13
CA PHE A 48 -2.96 -10.19 -0.40
C PHE A 48 -3.25 -11.26 0.66
N ASP A 49 -3.85 -10.88 1.78
CA ASP A 49 -4.22 -11.72 2.93
C ASP A 49 -5.41 -11.07 3.67
N GLY A 50 -6.60 -11.23 3.06
CA GLY A 50 -7.83 -10.50 3.39
C GLY A 50 -8.72 -11.17 4.44
N GLN A 51 -10.05 -10.96 4.32
CA GLN A 51 -11.09 -11.51 5.22
C GLN A 51 -10.95 -11.10 6.70
N ARG A 52 -10.26 -9.98 6.95
CA ARG A 52 -10.08 -9.37 8.26
C ARG A 52 -10.01 -7.85 8.12
N ASN A 53 -10.32 -7.14 9.20
CA ASN A 53 -10.28 -5.68 9.20
C ASN A 53 -8.83 -5.18 9.07
N LYS A 54 -8.56 -4.38 8.03
CA LYS A 54 -7.26 -3.77 7.74
C LYS A 54 -7.43 -2.27 7.52
N ARG A 55 -6.33 -1.52 7.55
CA ARG A 55 -6.34 -0.05 7.56
C ARG A 55 -5.33 0.50 6.57
N ILE A 56 -5.67 1.66 6.01
CA ILE A 56 -4.77 2.48 5.21
C ILE A 56 -4.53 3.77 5.98
N LEU A 57 -3.28 4.20 6.08
CA LEU A 57 -2.92 5.50 6.64
C LEU A 57 -2.71 6.49 5.50
N VAL A 58 -3.38 7.65 5.59
CA VAL A 58 -3.12 8.80 4.71
C VAL A 58 -2.53 9.90 5.56
N LYS A 59 -1.33 10.36 5.20
CA LYS A 59 -0.64 11.48 5.84
C LYS A 59 -0.34 12.55 4.80
N VAL A 60 -0.83 13.75 5.05
CA VAL A 60 -0.55 14.93 4.22
C VAL A 60 0.34 15.87 5.03
N VAL A 61 1.45 16.30 4.41
CA VAL A 61 2.37 17.29 4.96
C VAL A 61 2.62 18.33 3.88
N GLY A 62 2.68 19.60 4.25
CA GLY A 62 2.87 20.68 3.28
C GLY A 62 2.81 22.04 3.95
N VAL A 63 3.01 23.07 3.14
CA VAL A 63 2.88 24.48 3.53
C VAL A 63 1.73 25.10 2.76
N MET A 64 1.13 26.15 3.32
CA MET A 64 0.18 26.98 2.58
C MET A 64 0.95 27.76 1.50
N ALA A 65 0.49 27.69 0.25
CA ALA A 65 0.93 28.63 -0.76
C ALA A 65 0.41 30.02 -0.38
N GLN A 66 1.29 31.04 -0.43
CA GLN A 66 0.92 32.44 -0.22
C GLN A 66 0.17 32.99 -1.44
#